data_AF-A0A368NCX6-F1
#
_entry.id   AF-A0A368NCX6-F1
#
_cell.length_a   1.000
_cell.length_b   1.000
_cell.length_c   1.000
_cell.angle_alpha   90.00
_cell.angle_beta   90.00
_cell.angle_gamma   90.00
#
_symmetry.space_group_name_H-M   'P 1'
#
loop_
_entity.id
_entity.type
_entity.pdbx_description
1 polymer ?
#
loop_
_entity_poly.entity_id
_entity_poly.type
_entity_poly.pdbx_seq_one_letter_code
_entity_poly.pdbx_strand_id
1 'polypeptide(L)'
;MAFLAAFAGAMTALPATDHPVADLSWERARENFYAAARDGLDGDVTWTTADGRTTNDLDRCLDDVLGTALDGLTRCDLARKRATALVEPLRDRLRRRTPAAWKRSLVVTRLNGDRPLAEAIHKTQRTHPANQRETFVDGSFADWPVPS
;
A
#
# COMPACT_ATOMS: atom_id res chain seq x y z
N MET A 1 9.15 0.68 -11.48
CA MET A 1 10.19 0.38 -10.46
C MET A 1 10.00 1.06 -9.10
N ALA A 2 9.59 2.34 -9.02
CA ALA A 2 9.45 3.06 -7.74
C ALA A 2 8.61 2.32 -6.68
N PHE A 3 7.44 1.79 -7.06
CA PHE A 3 6.57 1.02 -6.16
C PHE A 3 7.24 -0.26 -5.63
N LEU A 4 7.81 -1.09 -6.52
CA LEU A 4 8.49 -2.32 -6.12
C LEU A 4 9.70 -2.06 -5.21
N ALA A 5 10.45 -0.99 -5.47
CA ALA A 5 11.56 -0.59 -4.60
C ALA A 5 11.07 -0.16 -3.21
N ALA A 6 10.01 0.64 -3.14
CA ALA A 6 9.42 1.04 -1.86
C ALA A 6 8.87 -0.17 -1.09
N PHE A 7 8.19 -1.10 -1.78
CA PHE A 7 7.70 -2.34 -1.19
C PHE A 7 8.84 -3.20 -0.62
N ALA A 8 9.89 -3.45 -1.42
CA ALA A 8 11.04 -4.23 -0.98
C ALA A 8 11.75 -3.59 0.22
N GLY A 9 11.92 -2.26 0.20
CA GLY A 9 12.45 -1.51 1.32
C GLY A 9 11.61 -1.66 2.58
N ALA A 10 10.29 -1.48 2.48
CA ALA A 10 9.39 -1.61 3.62
C ALA A 10 9.42 -3.03 4.22
N MET A 11 9.37 -4.06 3.36
CA MET A 11 9.45 -5.46 3.80
C MET A 11 10.78 -5.82 4.45
N THR A 12 11.85 -5.08 4.15
CA THR A 12 13.16 -5.25 4.77
C THR A 12 13.25 -4.53 6.11
N ALA A 13 12.80 -3.27 6.18
CA ALA A 13 12.98 -2.45 7.37
C ALA A 13 11.92 -2.72 8.44
N LEU A 14 10.65 -2.92 8.09
CA LEU A 14 9.57 -3.09 9.08
C LEU A 14 9.88 -4.21 10.10
N PRO A 15 10.30 -5.42 9.70
CA PRO A 15 10.66 -6.45 10.66
C PRO A 15 12.01 -6.18 11.33
N ALA A 16 12.98 -5.60 10.59
CA ALA A 16 14.33 -5.37 11.09
C ALA A 16 14.42 -4.24 12.14
N THR A 17 13.42 -3.35 12.19
CA THR A 17 13.33 -2.27 13.18
C THR A 17 12.29 -2.56 14.26
N ASP A 18 11.68 -3.74 14.25
CA ASP A 18 10.54 -4.08 15.12
C ASP A 18 9.46 -2.99 15.07
N HIS A 19 9.07 -2.63 13.83
CA HIS A 19 8.20 -1.48 13.63
C HIS A 19 6.83 -1.73 14.30
N PRO A 20 6.31 -0.78 15.12
CA PRO A 20 5.08 -0.98 15.91
C PRO A 20 3.81 -1.29 15.12
N VAL A 21 3.85 -1.15 13.80
CA VAL A 21 2.74 -1.58 12.92
C VAL A 21 2.55 -3.10 12.96
N ALA A 22 3.61 -3.87 13.24
CA ALA A 22 3.53 -5.32 13.37
C ALA A 22 2.67 -5.75 14.57
N ASP A 23 2.51 -4.88 15.56
CA ASP A 23 1.69 -5.12 16.76
C ASP A 23 0.20 -4.82 16.56
N LEU A 24 -0.20 -4.33 15.38
CA LEU A 24 -1.62 -4.17 15.08
C LEU A 24 -2.32 -5.52 15.17
N SER A 25 -3.47 -5.54 15.85
CA SER A 25 -4.28 -6.76 15.91
C SER A 25 -4.65 -7.21 14.51
N TRP A 26 -4.79 -8.52 14.33
CA TRP A 26 -5.20 -9.10 13.06
C TRP A 26 -6.53 -8.51 12.57
N GLU A 27 -7.50 -8.30 13.47
CA GLU A 27 -8.78 -7.68 13.13
C GLU A 27 -8.58 -6.29 12.54
N ARG A 28 -7.73 -5.46 13.16
CA ARG A 28 -7.46 -4.10 12.67
C ARG A 28 -6.68 -4.11 11.36
N ALA A 29 -5.68 -4.98 11.21
CA ALA A 29 -4.96 -5.14 9.94
C ALA A 29 -5.91 -5.55 8.80
N ARG A 30 -6.85 -6.46 9.07
CA ARG A 30 -7.89 -6.87 8.12
C ARG A 30 -8.84 -5.72 7.78
N GLU A 31 -9.29 -4.95 8.77
CA GLU A 31 -10.13 -3.75 8.57
C GLU A 31 -9.43 -2.74 7.66
N ASN A 32 -8.18 -2.39 7.98
CA ASN A 32 -7.35 -1.48 7.19
C ASN A 32 -7.22 -1.96 5.74
N PHE A 33 -6.94 -3.25 5.54
CA PHE A 33 -6.79 -3.82 4.21
C PHE A 33 -8.08 -3.66 3.40
N TYR A 34 -9.24 -3.96 3.99
CA TYR A 34 -10.51 -3.79 3.30
C TYR A 34 -10.91 -2.32 3.10
N ALA A 35 -10.58 -1.43 4.03
CA ALA A 35 -10.77 0.01 3.86
C ALA A 35 -9.96 0.54 2.67
N ALA A 36 -8.66 0.21 2.61
CA ALA A 36 -7.80 0.58 1.49
C ALA A 36 -8.23 -0.07 0.17
N ALA A 37 -8.69 -1.32 0.20
CA ALA A 37 -9.13 -2.03 -1.00
C ALA A 37 -10.44 -1.46 -1.60
N ARG A 38 -11.34 -0.94 -0.75
CA ARG A 38 -12.64 -0.38 -1.19
C ARG A 38 -12.56 1.10 -1.52
N ASP A 39 -11.96 1.87 -0.62
CA ASP A 39 -11.96 3.33 -0.67
C ASP A 39 -10.60 3.88 -1.13
N GLY A 40 -9.62 3.02 -1.42
CA GLY A 40 -8.30 3.44 -1.91
C GLY A 40 -7.55 4.26 -0.86
N LEU A 41 -7.02 5.41 -1.28
CA LEU A 41 -6.37 6.37 -0.39
C LEU A 41 -7.34 7.02 0.61
N ASP A 42 -8.64 6.86 0.40
CA ASP A 42 -9.67 7.52 1.19
C ASP A 42 -10.23 6.58 2.27
N GLY A 43 -9.70 5.37 2.34
CA GLY A 43 -10.01 4.41 3.39
C GLY A 43 -9.49 4.88 4.75
N ASP A 44 -10.32 4.71 5.77
CA ASP A 44 -9.93 4.97 7.16
C ASP A 44 -8.98 3.85 7.64
N VAL A 45 -7.68 4.10 7.47
CA VAL A 45 -6.61 3.16 7.80
C VAL A 45 -5.98 3.58 9.12
N THR A 46 -6.00 2.69 10.11
CA THR A 46 -5.29 2.88 11.37
C THR A 46 -3.85 2.40 11.26
N TRP A 47 -2.89 3.26 11.53
CA TRP A 47 -1.47 2.94 11.48
C TRP A 47 -0.79 3.31 12.80
N THR A 48 0.24 2.56 13.20
CA THR A 48 1.12 2.96 14.30
C THR A 48 2.48 3.33 13.71
N THR A 49 2.85 4.60 13.83
CA THR A 49 4.12 5.12 13.29
C THR A 49 5.32 4.57 14.04
N ALA A 50 6.53 4.70 13.46
CA ALA A 50 7.77 4.19 14.04
C ALA A 50 8.05 4.71 15.46
N ASP A 51 7.50 5.87 15.83
CA ASP A 51 7.58 6.47 17.16
C ASP A 51 6.49 6.00 18.14
N GLY A 52 5.71 4.97 17.77
CA GLY A 52 4.67 4.36 18.59
C GLY A 52 3.34 5.11 18.62
N ARG A 53 3.16 6.18 17.83
CA ARG A 53 1.90 6.94 17.80
C ARG A 53 0.91 6.34 16.81
N THR A 54 -0.30 6.04 17.26
CA THR A 54 -1.40 5.64 16.37
C THR A 54 -1.98 6.85 15.63
N THR A 55 -2.28 6.68 14.35
CA THR A 55 -2.84 7.72 13.49
C THR A 55 -3.74 7.11 12.42
N ASN A 56 -4.70 7.90 11.93
CA ASN A 56 -5.46 7.63 10.70
C ASN A 56 -5.26 8.74 9.66
N ASP A 57 -4.29 9.61 9.88
CA ASP A 57 -3.88 10.63 8.92
C ASP A 57 -3.08 9.94 7.81
N LEU A 58 -3.68 9.83 6.63
CA LEU A 58 -3.07 9.19 5.47
C LEU A 58 -1.68 9.76 5.14
N ASP A 59 -1.51 11.08 5.20
CA ASP A 59 -0.23 11.71 4.85
C ASP A 59 0.85 11.25 5.83
N ARG A 60 0.50 11.18 7.11
CA ARG A 60 1.38 10.68 8.15
C ARG A 60 1.70 9.18 8.01
N CYS A 61 0.71 8.35 7.68
CA CYS A 61 0.92 6.94 7.39
C CYS A 61 1.89 6.74 6.21
N LEU A 62 1.69 7.52 5.13
CA LEU A 62 2.48 7.42 3.91
C LEU A 62 3.91 7.94 4.11
N ASP A 63 4.09 9.02 4.87
CA ASP A 63 5.42 9.52 5.19
C ASP A 63 6.23 8.50 6.02
N ASP A 64 5.58 7.87 6.99
CA ASP A 64 6.19 6.84 7.83
C ASP A 64 6.56 5.58 7.02
N VAL A 65 5.64 5.02 6.23
CA VAL A 65 5.93 3.81 5.45
C VAL A 65 6.98 4.05 4.35
N LEU A 66 6.96 5.22 3.68
CA LEU A 66 7.95 5.57 2.66
C LEU A 66 9.31 5.95 3.28
N GLY A 67 9.30 6.52 4.50
CA GLY A 67 10.50 6.71 5.31
C GLY A 67 11.16 5.38 5.64
N THR A 68 10.40 4.46 6.21
CA THR A 68 10.83 3.10 6.55
C THR A 68 11.32 2.34 5.31
N ALA A 69 10.65 2.49 4.16
CA ALA A 69 11.10 1.90 2.92
C ALA A 69 12.47 2.41 2.46
N LEU A 70 12.73 3.72 2.60
CA LEU A 70 14.02 4.31 2.28
C LEU A 70 15.13 3.77 3.20
N ASP A 71 14.82 3.59 4.47
CA ASP A 71 15.76 3.00 5.44
C ASP A 71 16.06 1.53 5.08
N GLY A 72 15.04 0.77 4.66
CA GLY A 72 15.21 -0.60 4.19
C GLY A 72 16.07 -0.72 2.93
N LEU A 73 15.85 0.17 1.95
CA LEU A 73 16.71 0.23 0.76
C LEU A 73 18.16 0.57 1.12
N THR A 74 18.37 1.46 2.09
CA THR A 74 19.71 1.83 2.56
C THR A 74 20.38 0.66 3.30
N ARG A 75 19.62 -0.16 4.03
CA ARG A 75 20.10 -1.40 4.66
C ARG A 75 20.51 -2.48 3.65
N CYS A 76 19.96 -2.45 2.44
CA CYS A 76 20.38 -3.31 1.32
C CYS A 76 21.60 -2.75 0.55
N ASP A 77 22.46 -1.97 1.21
CA ASP A 77 23.64 -1.31 0.63
C ASP A 77 23.36 -0.37 -0.55
N LEU A 78 22.11 0.06 -0.73
CA LEU A 78 21.78 1.04 -1.74
C LEU A 78 22.16 2.44 -1.23
N ALA A 79 23.01 3.15 -1.98
CA ALA A 79 23.38 4.52 -1.63
C ALA A 79 22.13 5.39 -1.41
N ARG A 80 22.09 6.13 -0.30
CA ARG A 80 20.92 6.91 0.13
C ARG A 80 20.34 7.79 -0.98
N LYS A 81 21.19 8.47 -1.75
CA LYS A 81 20.77 9.30 -2.90
C LYS A 81 19.96 8.50 -3.93
N ARG A 82 20.34 7.25 -4.20
CA ARG A 82 19.66 6.36 -5.13
C ARG A 82 18.37 5.80 -4.52
N ALA A 83 18.37 5.45 -3.24
CA ALA A 83 17.15 5.06 -2.51
C ALA A 83 16.11 6.20 -2.53
N THR A 84 16.52 7.44 -2.23
CA THR A 84 15.67 8.63 -2.34
C THR A 84 15.11 8.78 -3.75
N ALA A 85 15.94 8.69 -4.79
CA ALA A 85 15.47 8.82 -6.17
C ALA A 85 14.41 7.76 -6.58
N LEU A 86 14.41 6.58 -5.94
CA LEU A 86 13.41 5.53 -6.17
C LEU A 86 12.08 5.81 -5.44
N VAL A 87 12.13 6.42 -4.25
CA VAL A 87 10.96 6.66 -3.39
C VAL A 87 10.29 8.01 -3.70
N GLU A 88 11.07 9.04 -4.02
CA GLU A 88 10.58 10.42 -4.20
C GLU A 88 9.44 10.55 -5.21
N PRO A 89 9.44 9.84 -6.37
CA PRO A 89 8.32 9.90 -7.31
C PRO A 89 6.96 9.50 -6.70
N LEU A 90 6.95 8.63 -5.69
CA LEU A 90 5.72 8.22 -4.98
C LEU A 90 5.22 9.36 -4.09
N ARG A 91 6.11 9.98 -3.30
CA ARG A 91 5.77 11.16 -2.48
C ARG A 91 5.21 12.30 -3.32
N ASP A 92 5.86 12.53 -4.45
CA ASP A 92 5.46 13.54 -5.43
C ASP A 92 4.08 13.29 -6.02
N ARG A 93 3.76 12.02 -6.34
CA ARG A 93 2.44 11.63 -6.82
C ARG A 93 1.36 11.88 -5.77
N LEU A 94 1.67 11.63 -4.50
CA LEU A 94 0.75 11.84 -3.37
C LEU A 94 0.53 13.34 -3.14
N ARG A 95 1.59 14.15 -3.07
CA ARG A 95 1.51 15.61 -2.94
C ARG A 95 0.70 16.28 -4.05
N ARG A 96 0.83 15.81 -5.30
CA ARG A 96 0.07 16.33 -6.46
C ARG A 96 -1.41 15.92 -6.46
N ARG A 97 -1.78 14.88 -5.72
CA ARG A 97 -3.18 14.48 -5.50
C ARG A 97 -3.67 15.05 -4.17
N THR A 98 -3.80 16.37 -4.10
CA THR A 98 -4.28 17.03 -2.87
C THR A 98 -5.62 16.45 -2.36
N PRO A 99 -5.84 16.41 -1.04
CA PRO A 99 -7.09 15.97 -0.42
C PRO A 99 -8.39 16.54 -1.00
N ALA A 100 -8.36 17.81 -1.41
CA ALA A 100 -9.54 18.49 -1.94
C ALA A 100 -9.92 18.04 -3.37
N ALA A 101 -8.95 17.69 -4.21
CA ALA A 101 -9.22 17.27 -5.59
C ALA A 101 -9.78 15.84 -5.63
N TRP A 102 -9.30 14.93 -4.77
CA TRP A 102 -9.83 13.58 -4.69
C TRP A 102 -11.16 13.49 -3.95
N LYS A 103 -11.39 14.29 -2.89
CA LYS A 103 -12.70 14.36 -2.22
C LYS A 103 -13.82 14.75 -3.19
N ARG A 104 -13.51 15.61 -4.17
CA ARG A 104 -14.46 15.97 -5.25
C ARG A 104 -14.69 14.84 -6.25
N SER A 105 -13.70 14.01 -6.57
CA SER A 105 -13.90 12.84 -7.45
C SER A 105 -14.64 11.69 -6.76
N LEU A 106 -14.53 11.55 -5.44
CA LEU A 106 -15.21 10.51 -4.66
C LEU A 106 -16.74 10.64 -4.68
N VAL A 107 -17.25 11.88 -4.70
CA VAL A 107 -18.70 12.16 -4.85
C VAL A 107 -19.23 11.69 -6.20
N VAL A 108 -18.38 11.58 -7.23
CA VAL A 108 -18.77 11.11 -8.57
C VAL A 108 -18.69 9.57 -8.68
N THR A 109 -17.77 8.92 -7.96
CA THR A 109 -17.58 7.47 -8.04
C THR A 109 -18.50 6.66 -7.11
N ARG A 110 -19.00 7.25 -6.00
CA ARG A 110 -19.88 6.54 -5.04
C ARG A 110 -21.31 6.26 -5.55
N LEU A 111 -21.61 6.56 -6.82
CA LEU A 111 -22.89 6.25 -7.47
C LEU A 111 -22.82 5.03 -8.42
N ASN A 112 -21.64 4.42 -8.66
CA ASN A 112 -21.53 3.29 -9.58
C ASN A 112 -20.62 2.18 -9.03
N GLY A 113 -21.20 1.21 -8.31
CA GLY A 113 -20.67 -0.15 -8.24
C GLY A 113 -20.47 -0.74 -6.85
N ASP A 114 -21.52 -1.32 -6.29
CA ASP A 114 -21.41 -2.31 -5.22
C ASP A 114 -20.98 -3.68 -5.80
N ARG A 115 -19.83 -4.19 -5.32
CA ARG A 115 -19.33 -5.59 -5.36
C ARG A 115 -18.76 -6.14 -6.69
N PRO A 116 -17.42 -6.35 -6.73
CA PRO A 116 -16.87 -7.68 -7.03
C PRO A 116 -15.57 -8.10 -6.26
N LEU A 117 -15.03 -7.29 -5.34
CA LEU A 117 -13.70 -7.56 -4.75
C LEU A 117 -13.70 -8.55 -3.56
N ALA A 118 -14.74 -8.53 -2.74
CA ALA A 118 -14.84 -9.42 -1.56
C ALA A 118 -14.87 -10.91 -1.94
N GLU A 119 -15.32 -11.23 -3.16
CA GLU A 119 -15.42 -12.59 -3.67
C GLU A 119 -14.09 -13.10 -4.26
N ALA A 120 -13.28 -12.20 -4.83
CA ALA A 120 -11.97 -12.54 -5.40
C ALA A 120 -10.94 -12.94 -4.34
N ILE A 121 -10.99 -12.31 -3.16
CA ILE A 121 -10.02 -12.56 -2.08
C ILE A 121 -10.31 -13.88 -1.36
N HIS A 122 -11.59 -14.24 -1.21
CA HIS A 122 -11.98 -15.53 -0.62
C HIS A 122 -11.59 -16.74 -1.48
N LYS A 123 -11.51 -16.60 -2.81
CA LYS A 123 -11.02 -17.67 -3.69
C LYS A 123 -9.50 -17.86 -3.62
N THR A 124 -8.74 -16.79 -3.36
CA THR A 124 -7.27 -16.87 -3.34
C THR A 124 -6.73 -17.60 -2.10
N GLN A 125 -7.47 -17.59 -0.97
CA GLN A 125 -7.07 -18.31 0.25
C GLN A 125 -7.30 -19.83 0.22
N ARG A 126 -7.90 -20.39 -0.85
CA ARG A 126 -8.24 -21.82 -0.93
C ARG A 126 -7.64 -22.58 -2.11
N THR A 127 -6.61 -22.08 -2.78
CA THR A 127 -5.97 -22.86 -3.85
C THR A 127 -4.46 -22.67 -3.91
N HIS A 128 -3.74 -23.72 -3.53
CA HIS A 128 -2.42 -24.10 -4.05
C HIS A 128 -2.59 -25.52 -4.61
N PRO A 129 -1.83 -25.99 -5.62
CA PRO A 129 -0.63 -25.41 -6.22
C PRO A 129 -0.59 -25.48 -7.78
N ALA A 130 0.56 -25.09 -8.31
CA ALA A 130 1.16 -25.43 -9.62
C ALA A 130 1.10 -24.37 -10.74
N ASN A 131 2.29 -23.84 -11.02
CA ASN A 131 2.80 -23.27 -12.27
C ASN A 131 1.96 -22.20 -12.98
N GLN A 132 2.42 -20.95 -12.86
CA GLN A 132 2.69 -20.12 -14.05
C GLN A 132 3.62 -18.95 -13.70
N ARG A 133 4.78 -18.94 -14.37
CA ARG A 133 5.61 -17.75 -14.60
C ARG A 133 4.90 -16.90 -15.65
N GLU A 134 5.09 -15.58 -15.56
CA GLU A 134 4.40 -14.51 -16.33
C GLU A 134 3.00 -14.23 -15.76
N THR A 135 2.74 -13.14 -15.04
CA THR A 135 2.78 -11.76 -15.54
C THR A 135 2.71 -10.84 -14.32
N PHE A 136 3.77 -10.12 -13.96
CA PHE A 136 3.70 -9.10 -12.90
C PHE A 136 4.75 -8.01 -13.09
N VAL A 137 4.93 -7.60 -14.35
CA VAL A 137 5.88 -6.53 -14.69
C VAL A 137 5.29 -5.61 -15.75
N ASP A 138 4.07 -5.12 -15.54
CA ASP A 138 3.72 -3.72 -15.81
C ASP A 138 2.26 -3.44 -15.42
N GLY A 139 1.97 -2.21 -15.00
CA GLY A 139 0.64 -1.61 -15.10
C GLY A 139 -0.49 -2.14 -14.20
N SER A 140 -0.93 -1.31 -13.26
CA SER A 140 -2.31 -1.22 -12.76
C SER A 140 -3.05 -2.50 -12.27
N PHE A 141 -3.55 -2.45 -11.03
CA PHE A 141 -4.56 -3.41 -10.51
C PHE A 141 -5.87 -3.48 -11.33
N ALA A 142 -5.99 -2.72 -12.42
CA ALA A 142 -7.14 -2.69 -13.30
C ALA A 142 -7.16 -3.81 -14.37
N ASP A 143 -6.04 -4.52 -14.60
CA ASP A 143 -5.92 -5.47 -15.72
C ASP A 143 -6.21 -6.95 -15.34
N TRP A 144 -7.04 -7.19 -14.33
CA TRP A 144 -7.45 -8.55 -13.97
C TRP A 144 -8.54 -9.09 -14.93
N PRO A 145 -8.40 -10.30 -15.50
CA PRO A 145 -9.39 -10.84 -16.42
C PRO A 145 -10.71 -11.18 -15.73
N VAL A 146 -11.82 -10.78 -16.36
CA VAL A 146 -13.17 -11.21 -15.99
C VAL A 146 -13.37 -12.69 -16.37
N PRO A 147 -13.76 -13.56 -15.42
CA PRO A 147 -14.11 -14.93 -15.75
C PRO A 147 -15.45 -14.94 -16.50
N SER A 148 -15.48 -15.64 -17.62
CA SER A 148 -16.69 -15.99 -18.39
C SER A 148 -17.64 -16.89 -17.62
#